data_AF-A0A2K5K5I3-F1
#
_entry.id   AF-A0A2K5K5I3-F1
#
_cell.length_a   1.000
_cell.length_b   1.000
_cell.length_c   1.000
_cell.angle_alpha   90.00
_cell.angle_beta   90.00
_cell.angle_gamma   90.00
#
_symmetry.space_group_name_H-M   'P 1'
#
loop_
_entity.id
_entity.type
_entity.pdbx_description
1 polymer ?
#
loop_
_entity_poly.entity_id
_entity_poly.type
_entity_poly.pdbx_seq_one_letter_code
_entity_poly.pdbx_strand_id
1 'polypeptide(L)' 'MVLLAERLLKPLPADNQIETRHFLEAVSHLPPFFDCLRSPVFTPIKADISGNITKIKAKLRGIC' A
#
# COMPACT_ATOMS: atom_id res chain seq x y z
N MET A 1 7.74 -12.20 -5.65
CA MET A 1 6.33 -11.77 -5.81
C MET A 1 5.57 -12.18 -4.56
N VAL A 2 4.77 -11.29 -3.99
CA VAL A 2 3.82 -11.65 -2.93
C VAL A 2 2.49 -11.99 -3.61
N LEU A 3 1.84 -13.09 -3.23
CA LEU A 3 0.48 -13.38 -3.68
C LEU A 3 -0.49 -12.40 -3.00
N LEU A 4 -1.32 -11.70 -3.76
CA LEU A 4 -2.31 -10.77 -3.20
C LEU A 4 -3.25 -11.46 -2.19
N ALA A 5 -3.50 -12.75 -2.39
CA ALA A 5 -4.29 -13.59 -1.49
C ALA A 5 -3.64 -13.81 -0.11
N GLU A 6 -2.33 -13.60 0.03
CA GLU A 6 -1.60 -13.75 1.31
C GLU A 6 -1.64 -12.47 2.16
N ARG A 7 -2.04 -11.33 1.57
CA ARG A 7 -2.03 -10.00 2.20
C ARG A 7 -3.36 -9.29 2.02
N LEU A 8 -4.43 -9.97 2.42
CA LEU A 8 -5.79 -9.44 2.36
C LEU A 8 -5.95 -8.26 3.32
N LEU A 9 -6.74 -7.28 2.90
CA LEU A 9 -7.24 -6.26 3.81
C LEU A 9 -8.20 -6.90 4.83
N LYS A 10 -8.23 -6.37 6.04
CA LYS A 10 -9.25 -6.73 7.03
C LYS A 10 -10.65 -6.40 6.50
N PRO A 11 -11.66 -7.22 6.80
CA PRO A 11 -13.05 -6.86 6.57
C PRO A 11 -13.41 -5.60 7.38
N LEU A 12 -14.38 -4.84 6.89
CA LEU A 12 -14.83 -3.64 7.59
C LEU A 12 -15.54 -4.02 8.91
N PRO A 13 -15.18 -3.39 10.04
CA PRO A 13 -15.95 -3.48 11.27
C PRO A 13 -17.27 -2.70 11.16
N ALA A 14 -18.17 -2.88 12.13
CA ALA A 14 -19.50 -2.26 12.13
C ALA A 14 -19.48 -0.72 12.21
N ASP A 15 -18.42 -0.15 12.79
CA ASP A 15 -18.20 1.30 12.89
C ASP A 15 -17.48 1.89 11.66
N ASN A 16 -17.20 1.06 10.65
CA ASN A 16 -16.50 1.40 9.41
C ASN A 16 -15.08 1.98 9.61
N GLN A 17 -14.47 1.80 10.77
CA GLN A 17 -13.10 2.27 11.02
C GLN A 17 -12.08 1.37 10.32
N ILE A 18 -11.02 1.99 9.80
CA ILE A 18 -9.91 1.29 9.16
C ILE A 18 -8.65 1.50 10.00
N GLU A 19 -8.05 0.41 10.49
CA GLU A 19 -6.80 0.47 11.24
C GLU A 19 -5.63 0.88 10.32
N THR A 20 -5.21 2.14 10.41
CA THR A 20 -4.19 2.74 9.54
C THR A 20 -2.92 1.90 9.42
N ARG A 21 -2.41 1.33 10.52
CA ARG A 21 -1.18 0.53 10.50
C ARG A 21 -1.34 -0.72 9.66
N HIS A 22 -2.43 -1.45 9.86
CA HIS A 22 -2.70 -2.69 9.14
C HIS A 22 -3.00 -2.41 7.66
N PHE A 23 -3.79 -1.37 7.37
CA PHE A 23 -4.05 -0.93 6.01
C PHE A 23 -2.75 -0.63 5.26
N LEU A 24 -1.85 0.19 5.85
CA LEU A 24 -0.57 0.56 5.24
C LEU A 24 0.42 -0.60 5.08
N GLU A 25 0.28 -1.67 5.87
CA GLU A 25 1.05 -2.90 5.72
C GLU A 25 0.56 -3.66 4.49
N ALA A 26 -0.73 -3.99 4.44
CA ALA A 26 -1.35 -4.70 3.32
C ALA A 26 -1.12 -3.98 1.97
N VAL A 27 -1.44 -2.69 1.87
CA VAL A 27 -1.30 -1.95 0.60
C VAL A 27 0.16 -1.70 0.19
N SER A 28 1.12 -1.85 1.10
CA SER A 28 2.55 -1.73 0.73
C SER A 28 3.06 -2.88 -0.13
N HIS A 29 2.28 -3.94 -0.27
CA HIS A 29 2.55 -5.04 -1.19
C HIS A 29 1.98 -4.81 -2.61
N LEU A 30 1.20 -3.75 -2.83
CA LEU A 30 0.61 -3.43 -4.14
C LEU A 30 1.59 -2.82 -5.15
N PRO A 31 2.47 -1.85 -4.82
CA PRO A 31 3.33 -1.21 -5.82
C PRO A 31 4.19 -2.16 -6.67
N PRO A 32 4.74 -3.27 -6.14
CA PRO A 32 5.45 -4.26 -6.96
C PRO A 32 4.60 -4.92 -8.08
N PHE A 33 3.27 -4.88 -7.99
CA PHE A 33 2.39 -5.37 -9.05
C PHE A 33 2.65 -4.68 -10.39
N PHE A 34 2.98 -3.39 -10.38
CA PHE A 34 3.23 -2.63 -11.61
C PHE A 34 4.49 -3.09 -12.35
N ASP A 35 5.46 -3.70 -11.66
CA ASP A 35 6.63 -4.31 -12.31
C ASP A 35 6.22 -5.53 -13.16
N CYS A 36 5.11 -6.18 -12.81
CA CYS A 36 4.59 -7.34 -13.54
C CYS A 36 3.97 -6.96 -14.89
N LEU A 37 3.65 -5.68 -15.11
CA LEU A 37 3.12 -5.18 -16.37
C LEU A 37 4.20 -4.97 -17.45
N ARG A 38 5.48 -5.13 -17.08
CA ARG A 38 6.64 -5.13 -17.99
C ARG A 38 6.71 -3.94 -18.96
N SER A 39 6.21 -2.78 -18.54
CA SER A 39 6.30 -1.55 -19.32
C SER A 39 6.80 -0.40 -18.46
N PRO A 40 7.82 0.36 -18.91
CA PRO A 40 8.38 1.47 -18.15
C PRO A 40 7.37 2.61 -17.93
N VAL A 41 6.27 2.64 -18.69
CA VAL A 41 5.19 3.62 -18.53
C VAL A 41 4.50 3.52 -17.17
N PHE A 42 4.61 2.37 -16.47
CA PHE A 42 4.03 2.17 -15.15
C PHE A 42 4.96 2.59 -14.00
N THR A 43 6.22 2.91 -14.28
CA THR A 43 7.19 3.36 -13.26
C THR A 43 6.72 4.61 -12.50
N PRO A 44 6.21 5.67 -13.16
CA PRO A 44 5.71 6.86 -12.45
C PRO A 44 4.52 6.53 -11.54
N ILE A 45 3.64 5.62 -11.95
CA ILE A 45 2.46 5.20 -11.17
C ILE A 45 2.90 4.45 -9.90
N LYS A 46 3.82 3.49 -10.05
CA LYS A 46 4.42 2.79 -8.90
C LYS A 46 5.06 3.76 -7.91
N ALA A 47 5.83 4.73 -8.42
CA ALA A 47 6.52 5.72 -7.60
C ALA A 47 5.53 6.59 -6.81
N ASP A 48 4.48 7.09 -7.46
CA ASP A 48 3.46 7.92 -6.82
C ASP A 48 2.75 7.19 -5.66
N ILE A 49 2.25 5.98 -5.92
CA ILE A 49 1.56 5.16 -4.91
C ILE A 49 2.50 4.85 -3.74
N SER A 50 3.76 4.48 -4.04
CA SER A 50 4.78 4.21 -3.00
C SER A 50 5.07 5.46 -2.16
N GLY A 51 5.10 6.64 -2.80
CA GLY A 51 5.27 7.93 -2.15
C GLY A 51 4.13 8.23 -1.17
N ASN A 52 2.88 8.02 -1.58
CA ASN A 52 1.71 8.22 -0.73
C ASN A 52 1.75 7.32 0.52
N ILE A 53 2.06 6.02 0.34
CA ILE A 53 2.20 5.08 1.47
C ILE A 53 3.31 5.54 2.42
N THR A 54 4.46 5.98 1.88
CA THR A 54 5.60 6.45 2.67
C THR A 54 5.25 7.69 3.48
N LYS A 55 4.57 8.67 2.87
CA LYS A 55 4.14 9.91 3.51
C LYS A 55 3.22 9.65 4.71
N ILE A 56 2.25 8.74 4.56
CA ILE A 56 1.33 8.39 5.65
C ILE A 56 2.05 7.59 6.74
N LYS A 57 2.96 6.65 6.38
CA LYS A 57 3.78 5.91 7.35
C LYS A 57 4.69 6.84 8.17
N ALA A 58 5.29 7.85 7.54
CA ALA A 58 6.10 8.85 8.21
C ALA A 58 5.27 9.64 9.24
N LYS A 59 4.09 10.13 8.83
CA LYS A 59 3.17 10.84 9.73
C LYS A 59 2.68 9.97 10.89
N LEU A 60 2.42 8.67 10.66
CA LEU A 60 2.04 7.72 11.70
C LEU A 60 3.17 7.48 12.73
N ARG A 61 4.43 7.58 12.31
CA ARG A 61 5.61 7.42 13.18
C ARG A 61 6.01 8.72 13.89
N GLY A 62 5.33 9.83 13.64
CA GLY A 62 5.70 11.15 14.18
C GLY A 62 6.98 11.72 13.57
N ILE A 63 7.39 11.24 12.39
CA ILE A 63 8.54 11.77 11.65
C ILE A 63 7.96 12.80 10.68
N CYS A 64 8.13 14.09 11.01
CA CYS A 64 7.76 15.22 10.16
C CYS A 64 8.78 15.43 9.04
#